data_AF-A0A9P6ADC7-F1
#
_entry.id   AF-A0A9P6ADC7-F1
#
_cell.length_a   1.000
_cell.length_b   1.000
_cell.length_c   1.000
_cell.angle_alpha   90.00
_cell.angle_beta   90.00
_cell.angle_gamma   90.00
#
_symmetry.space_group_name_H-M   'P 1'
#
loop_
_entity.id
_entity.type
_entity.pdbx_description
1 polymer ?
#
loop_
_entity_poly.entity_id
_entity_poly.type
_entity_poly.pdbx_seq_one_letter_code
_entity_poly.pdbx_strand_id
1 'polypeptide(L)'
;MVESDLSIVDAEDRCEPGMPIPNLCADSCGESFIAADSNRVKASTMYFSDTSMMAMLCHHDIVLFWANMWTAGEKQFFALALLAALMAKLPLDWTVGFLYDIACQMH
;
A
#
# COMPACT_ATOMS: atom_id res chain seq x y z
N MET A 1 -43.06 -7.10 -29.33
CA MET A 1 -42.10 -7.54 -30.35
C MET A 1 -40.77 -7.66 -29.64
N VAL A 2 -40.49 -8.88 -29.19
CA VAL A 2 -39.28 -9.30 -28.47
C VAL A 2 -38.31 -9.83 -29.54
N GLU A 3 -37.01 -9.78 -29.22
CA GLU A 3 -35.82 -10.25 -29.98
C GLU A 3 -35.22 -9.29 -31.01
N SER A 4 -34.00 -8.84 -30.70
CA SER A 4 -32.85 -9.15 -31.54
C SER A 4 -31.58 -9.11 -30.67
N ASP A 5 -31.14 -10.32 -30.36
CA ASP A 5 -30.01 -10.71 -29.53
C ASP A 5 -28.68 -9.99 -29.82
N LEU A 6 -28.00 -9.68 -28.72
CA LEU A 6 -26.58 -9.95 -28.44
C LEU A 6 -25.69 -10.10 -29.69
N SER A 7 -25.29 -8.97 -30.28
CA SER A 7 -24.30 -8.98 -31.35
C SER A 7 -22.87 -8.88 -30.80
N ILE A 8 -22.17 -10.01 -30.90
CA ILE A 8 -20.71 -10.19 -30.98
C ILE A 8 -19.95 -10.25 -29.63
N VAL A 9 -20.13 -11.36 -28.91
CA VAL A 9 -19.09 -11.96 -28.06
C VAL A 9 -18.24 -12.88 -28.92
N ASP A 10 -17.24 -12.35 -29.63
CA ASP A 10 -16.22 -13.19 -30.27
C ASP A 10 -14.93 -12.39 -30.52
N ALA A 11 -14.28 -12.01 -29.43
CA ALA A 11 -12.83 -11.94 -29.40
C ALA A 11 -12.41 -12.98 -28.37
N GLU A 12 -11.51 -13.90 -28.75
CA GLU A 12 -10.91 -14.84 -27.81
C GLU A 12 -10.31 -14.02 -26.65
N ASP A 13 -11.01 -13.93 -25.53
CA ASP A 13 -10.55 -13.21 -24.34
C ASP A 13 -9.46 -14.07 -23.70
N ARG A 14 -8.23 -13.85 -24.17
CA ARG A 14 -7.07 -14.67 -23.82
C ARG A 14 -6.70 -14.41 -22.37
N CYS A 15 -6.28 -15.47 -21.69
CA CYS A 15 -5.69 -15.37 -20.37
C CYS A 15 -4.18 -15.14 -20.52
N GLU A 16 -3.61 -14.21 -19.75
CA GLU A 16 -2.16 -14.04 -19.66
C GLU A 16 -1.49 -15.33 -19.12
N PRO A 17 -0.29 -15.70 -19.61
CA PRO A 17 0.41 -16.89 -19.13
C PRO A 17 0.70 -16.81 -17.62
N GLY A 18 0.10 -17.71 -16.83
CA GLY A 18 0.23 -17.73 -15.37
C GLY A 18 -0.91 -17.05 -14.62
N MET A 19 -1.89 -16.48 -15.31
CA MET A 19 -3.09 -15.89 -14.68
C MET A 19 -4.34 -16.50 -15.32
N PRO A 20 -5.06 -17.42 -14.65
CA PRO A 20 -6.22 -18.13 -15.22
C PRO A 20 -7.49 -17.28 -15.19
N ILE A 21 -7.38 -15.99 -15.51
CA ILE A 21 -8.47 -15.02 -15.52
C ILE A 21 -8.50 -14.37 -16.90
N PRO A 22 -9.68 -14.27 -17.54
CA PRO A 22 -9.82 -13.56 -18.82
C PRO A 22 -9.42 -12.08 -18.69
N ASN A 23 -8.77 -11.52 -19.72
CA ASN A 23 -8.25 -10.15 -19.67
C ASN A 23 -9.37 -9.13 -19.47
N LEU A 24 -10.57 -9.34 -20.05
CA LEU A 24 -11.70 -8.44 -19.83
C LEU A 24 -12.08 -8.31 -18.35
N CYS A 25 -12.01 -9.41 -17.60
CA CYS A 25 -12.26 -9.40 -16.16
C CYS A 25 -11.14 -8.69 -15.39
N ALA A 26 -9.89 -8.85 -15.81
CA ALA A 26 -8.74 -8.16 -15.21
C ALA A 26 -8.79 -6.65 -15.46
N ASP A 27 -9.08 -6.25 -16.70
CA ASP A 27 -9.20 -4.84 -17.11
C ASP A 27 -10.38 -4.16 -16.40
N SER A 28 -11.55 -4.81 -16.35
CA SER A 28 -12.70 -4.29 -15.60
C SER A 28 -12.40 -4.13 -14.11
N CYS A 29 -11.62 -5.03 -13.52
CA CYS A 29 -11.16 -4.93 -12.13
C CYS A 29 -10.20 -3.76 -11.94
N GLY A 30 -9.24 -3.58 -12.84
CA GLY A 30 -8.28 -2.46 -12.84
C GLY A 30 -8.96 -1.10 -12.98
N GLU A 31 -9.95 -0.99 -13.88
CA GLU A 31 -10.72 0.24 -14.09
C GLU A 31 -11.66 0.55 -12.91
N SER A 32 -12.17 -0.48 -12.22
CA SER A 32 -12.98 -0.32 -11.01
C SER A 32 -12.14 0.04 -9.77
N PHE A 33 -10.82 -0.15 -9.83
CA PHE A 33 -9.92 0.17 -8.74
C PHE A 33 -9.60 1.67 -8.71
N ILE A 34 -10.24 2.39 -7.81
CA ILE A 34 -9.89 3.79 -7.51
C ILE A 34 -8.61 3.78 -6.67
N ALA A 35 -7.45 3.76 -7.33
CA ALA A 35 -6.18 3.96 -6.67
C ALA A 35 -6.11 5.36 -6.05
N ALA A 36 -5.44 5.50 -4.91
CA ALA A 36 -5.14 6.81 -4.35
C ALA A 36 -4.24 7.57 -5.32
N ASP A 37 -4.75 8.67 -5.89
CA ASP A 37 -4.01 9.55 -6.79
C ASP A 37 -2.80 10.15 -6.06
N SER A 38 -1.60 9.66 -6.37
CA SER A 38 -0.34 10.13 -5.81
C SER A 38 0.01 11.56 -6.25
N ASN A 39 -0.67 12.07 -7.28
CA ASN A 39 -0.51 13.42 -7.80
C ASN A 39 -1.45 14.42 -7.11
N ARG A 40 -2.44 13.92 -6.34
CA ARG A 40 -3.26 14.75 -5.45
C ARG A 40 -2.54 14.93 -4.12
N VAL A 41 -2.14 16.18 -3.86
CA VAL A 41 -1.54 16.61 -2.59
C VAL A 41 -2.53 16.36 -1.44
N LYS A 42 -2.29 15.30 -0.65
CA LYS A 42 -3.15 14.87 0.47
C LYS A 42 -3.20 15.88 1.63
N ALA A 43 -2.24 16.81 1.72
CA ALA A 43 -2.22 17.89 2.71
C ALA A 43 -1.37 19.07 2.19
N SER A 44 -1.82 20.30 2.43
CA SER A 44 -1.10 21.52 2.05
C SER A 44 0.24 21.62 2.83
N THR A 45 1.36 21.50 2.11
CA THR A 45 2.71 21.75 2.65
C THR A 45 2.98 23.24 2.89
N MET A 46 2.03 24.12 2.57
CA MET A 46 2.16 25.57 2.68
C MET A 46 1.98 26.07 4.12
N TYR A 47 1.32 25.28 4.99
CA TYR A 47 1.02 25.65 6.38
C TYR A 47 1.53 24.65 7.44
N PHE A 48 1.83 23.41 7.05
CA PHE A 48 2.29 22.37 7.96
C PHE A 48 3.63 21.79 7.47
N SER A 49 4.66 21.91 8.30
CA SER A 49 5.97 21.28 8.04
C SER A 49 5.92 19.76 8.22
N ASP A 50 5.03 19.28 9.09
CA ASP A 50 4.75 17.87 9.29
C ASP A 50 3.54 17.47 8.45
N THR A 51 3.74 16.56 7.52
CA THR A 51 2.72 16.05 6.61
C THR A 51 1.93 14.88 7.23
N SER A 52 2.55 14.14 8.17
CA SER A 52 1.90 13.04 8.90
C SER A 52 2.74 12.59 10.12
N MET A 53 2.23 11.61 10.88
CA MET A 53 2.94 10.94 11.97
C MET A 53 2.96 9.44 11.71
N MET A 54 4.12 8.80 11.91
CA MET A 54 4.25 7.34 11.91
C MET A 54 4.56 6.86 13.32
N ALA A 55 3.83 5.85 13.79
CA ALA A 55 4.01 5.28 15.12
C ALA A 55 4.24 3.77 15.06
N MET A 56 5.10 3.28 15.96
CA MET A 56 5.24 1.87 16.29
C MET A 56 4.45 1.62 17.58
N LEU A 57 3.45 0.76 17.50
CA LEU A 57 2.59 0.40 18.62
C LEU A 57 2.88 -1.03 19.07
N CYS A 58 2.66 -1.30 20.35
CA CYS A 58 2.59 -2.67 20.84
C CYS A 58 1.22 -3.29 20.49
N HIS A 59 1.07 -4.60 20.74
CA HIS A 59 -0.19 -5.31 20.54
C HIS A 59 -1.38 -4.78 21.39
N HIS A 60 -1.12 -3.92 22.38
CA HIS A 60 -2.13 -3.29 23.23
C HIS A 60 -2.42 -1.83 22.83
N ASP A 61 -2.05 -1.43 21.62
CA ASP A 61 -2.23 -0.07 21.08
C ASP A 61 -1.49 1.02 21.87
N ILE A 62 -0.41 0.66 22.57
CA ILE A 62 0.45 1.61 23.27
C ILE A 62 1.60 2.01 22.34
N VAL A 63 1.79 3.31 22.16
CA VAL A 63 2.89 3.87 21.37
C VAL A 63 4.22 3.59 22.06
N LEU A 64 5.12 2.90 21.35
CA LEU A 64 6.50 2.67 21.77
C LEU A 64 7.42 3.78 21.25
N PHE A 65 7.30 4.08 19.95
CA PHE A 65 8.07 5.11 19.26
C PHE A 65 7.20 5.79 18.21
N TRP A 66 7.56 7.02 17.86
CA TRP A 66 6.91 7.79 16.82
C TRP A 66 7.92 8.69 16.12
N ALA A 67 7.61 9.04 14.87
CA ALA A 67 8.42 9.94 14.07
C ALA A 67 7.52 10.93 13.34
N ASN A 68 7.93 12.21 13.35
CA ASN A 68 7.31 13.24 12.54
C ASN A 68 7.70 13.03 11.08
N MET A 69 6.69 12.93 10.21
CA MET A 69 6.89 12.80 8.77
C MET A 69 6.87 14.18 8.14
N TRP A 70 8.04 14.68 7.78
CA TRP A 70 8.22 16.00 7.15
C TRP A 70 8.31 15.93 5.62
N THR A 71 8.27 14.72 5.04
CA THR A 71 8.25 14.50 3.60
C THR A 71 6.88 13.99 3.14
N ALA A 72 6.48 14.38 1.92
CA ALA A 72 5.28 13.86 1.29
C ALA A 72 5.52 12.43 0.77
N GLY A 73 4.54 11.55 1.01
CA GLY A 73 4.56 10.14 0.62
C GLY A 73 4.88 9.19 1.77
N GLU A 74 4.41 7.95 1.66
CA GLU A 74 4.66 6.87 2.61
C GLU A 74 6.11 6.37 2.46
N LYS A 75 7.06 7.18 2.92
CA LYS A 75 8.48 6.87 2.82
C LYS A 75 8.89 5.85 3.89
N GLN A 76 9.49 4.76 3.44
CA GLN A 76 9.80 3.61 4.30
C GLN A 76 10.93 3.84 5.29
N PHE A 77 11.73 4.90 5.10
CA PHE A 77 12.80 5.23 6.02
C PHE A 77 12.28 5.54 7.43
N PHE A 78 11.03 5.99 7.58
CA PHE A 78 10.41 6.15 8.90
C PHE A 78 10.19 4.79 9.59
N ALA A 79 9.73 3.77 8.85
CA ALA A 79 9.57 2.40 9.38
C ALA A 79 10.92 1.83 9.83
N LEU A 80 11.95 1.96 8.99
CA LEU A 80 13.31 1.50 9.29
C LEU A 80 13.91 2.25 10.48
N ALA A 81 13.69 3.57 10.59
CA ALA A 81 14.15 4.37 11.73
C ALA A 81 13.49 3.93 13.04
N LEU A 82 12.19 3.63 13.02
CA LEU A 82 11.47 3.11 14.19
C LEU A 82 11.99 1.72 14.58
N LEU A 83 12.25 0.84 13.60
CA LEU A 83 12.88 -0.47 13.86
C LEU A 83 14.26 -0.31 14.48
N ALA A 84 15.11 0.57 13.95
CA ALA A 84 16.43 0.83 14.50
C ALA A 84 16.36 1.36 15.94
N ALA A 85 15.42 2.27 16.22
CA ALA A 85 15.17 2.78 17.57
C ALA A 85 14.74 1.66 18.53
N LEU A 86 13.88 0.74 18.08
CA LEU A 86 13.49 -0.43 18.86
C LEU A 86 14.69 -1.34 19.16
N MET A 87 15.46 -1.72 18.15
CA MET A 87 16.60 -2.61 18.31
C MET A 87 17.67 -2.01 19.24
N ALA A 88 17.84 -0.69 19.26
CA ALA A 88 18.75 -0.01 20.17
C ALA A 88 18.31 -0.06 21.65
N LYS A 89 17.06 -0.41 21.94
CA LYS A 89 16.53 -0.59 23.31
C LYS A 89 16.41 -2.05 23.72
N LEU A 90 16.51 -2.99 22.78
CA LEU A 90 16.43 -4.42 23.07
C LEU A 90 17.81 -4.98 23.44
N PRO A 91 17.86 -6.02 24.28
CA PRO A 91 19.10 -6.75 24.56
C PRO A 91 19.70 -7.36 23.28
N LEU A 92 21.03 -7.38 23.20
CA LEU A 92 21.78 -7.87 22.02
C LEU A 92 21.70 -9.40 21.84
N ASP A 93 21.38 -10.12 22.90
CA ASP A 93 21.20 -11.58 22.90
C ASP A 93 19.82 -12.02 22.40
N TRP A 94 18.89 -11.08 22.18
CA TRP A 94 17.57 -11.39 21.68
C TRP A 94 17.58 -11.59 20.17
N THR A 95 16.93 -12.67 19.73
CA THR A 95 16.60 -12.86 18.31
C THR A 95 15.26 -12.19 18.04
N VAL A 96 15.26 -11.17 17.18
CA VAL A 96 14.06 -10.41 16.81
C VAL A 96 13.69 -10.72 15.36
N GLY A 97 12.42 -11.06 15.13
CA GLY A 97 11.85 -11.29 13.79
C GLY A 97 10.81 -10.22 13.44
N PHE A 98 10.72 -9.88 12.15
CA PHE A 98 9.76 -8.92 11.62
C PHE A 98 8.90 -9.58 10.54
N LEU A 99 7.58 -9.35 10.64
CA LEU A 99 6.63 -9.66 9.58
C LEU A 99 6.37 -8.36 8.81
N TYR A 100 6.48 -8.42 7.48
CA TYR A 100 6.15 -7.30 6.61
C TYR A 100 5.09 -7.74 5.60
N ASP A 101 4.14 -6.85 5.30
CA ASP A 101 3.16 -7.09 4.24
C ASP A 101 3.81 -6.85 2.88
N ILE A 102 3.86 -7.89 2.05
CA ILE A 102 4.45 -7.84 0.69
C ILE A 102 3.63 -6.99 -0.28
N ALA A 103 2.34 -6.79 -0.01
CA ALA A 103 1.49 -5.93 -0.83
C ALA A 103 1.81 -4.44 -0.60
N CYS A 104 2.46 -4.09 0.52
CA CYS A 104 3.04 -2.78 0.75
C CYS A 104 4.41 -2.69 0.05
N GLN A 105 4.37 -2.29 -1.23
CA GLN A 105 5.54 -2.17 -2.10
C GLN A 105 6.63 -1.26 -1.50
N MET A 106 7.88 -1.74 -1.53
CA MET A 106 9.08 -0.98 -1.19
C MET A 106 9.66 -0.24 -2.40
N HIS A 107 9.12 0.95 -2.70
CA HIS A 107 9.62 1.85 -3.74
C HIS A 107 9.94 3.24 -3.19
#